data_AF-A0A268RUJ7-F1
#
_entry.id   AF-A0A268RUJ7-F1
#
_cell.length_a   1.000
_cell.length_b   1.000
_cell.length_c   1.000
_cell.angle_alpha   90.00
_cell.angle_beta   90.00
_cell.angle_gamma   90.00
#
_symmetry.space_group_name_H-M   'P 1'
#
loop_
_entity.id
_entity.type
_entity.pdbx_description
1 polymer ?
#
loop_
_entity_poly.entity_id
_entity_poly.type
_entity_poly.pdbx_seq_one_letter_code
_entity_poly.pdbx_strand_id
1 'polypeptide(L)'
;MKTIRNHVDHLFRDVPENEETLLMKEEIVENLEEKVDDLIREGKSQEDAINKAIVEFGDISEIKQAFQDEESKAAPHWLKKSRARLNLEFSLWGSALVIALFAFINFYYTPTVIWFVYPTFAVLWWPLSLFFHWRKQKGGHQ
;
A
#
# COMPACT_ATOMS: atom_id res chain seq x y z
N MET A 1 2.11 11.21 -22.34
CA MET A 1 2.56 9.92 -21.77
C MET A 1 4.05 9.67 -22.02
N LYS A 2 4.57 9.70 -23.26
CA LYS A 2 6.02 9.51 -23.51
C LYS A 2 6.94 10.47 -22.74
N THR A 3 6.52 11.72 -22.54
CA THR A 3 7.30 12.74 -21.82
C THR A 3 7.46 12.43 -20.32
N ILE A 4 6.42 11.88 -19.68
CA ILE A 4 6.45 11.49 -18.26
C ILE A 4 7.40 10.33 -18.07
N ARG A 5 7.27 9.29 -18.92
CA ARG A 5 8.16 8.12 -18.88
C ARG A 5 9.62 8.48 -19.10
N ASN A 6 9.91 9.35 -20.07
CA ASN A 6 11.27 9.84 -20.29
C ASN A 6 11.82 10.63 -19.11
N HIS A 7 10.97 11.41 -18.43
CA HIS A 7 11.36 12.12 -17.22
C HIS A 7 11.67 11.14 -16.09
N VAL A 8 10.79 10.18 -15.81
CA VAL A 8 11.02 9.14 -14.80
C VAL A 8 12.27 8.31 -15.11
N ASP A 9 12.50 7.90 -16.35
CA ASP A 9 13.74 7.21 -16.72
C ASP A 9 15.00 8.05 -16.50
N HIS A 10 14.90 9.37 -16.73
CA HIS A 10 16.00 10.29 -16.43
C HIS A 10 16.24 10.41 -14.92
N LEU A 11 15.18 10.43 -14.11
CA LEU A 11 15.28 10.49 -12.64
C LEU A 11 15.95 9.24 -12.04
N PHE A 12 15.81 8.08 -12.68
CA PHE A 12 16.33 6.81 -12.18
C PHE A 12 17.64 6.35 -12.84
N ARG A 13 18.32 7.23 -13.60
CA ARG A 13 19.48 6.85 -14.44
C ARG A 13 20.69 6.31 -13.66
N ASP A 14 20.82 6.73 -12.39
CA ASP A 14 21.93 6.37 -11.51
C ASP A 14 21.54 5.29 -10.48
N VAL A 15 20.33 4.73 -10.58
CA VAL A 15 19.82 3.67 -9.69
C VAL A 15 19.97 2.32 -10.40
N PRO A 16 20.41 1.26 -9.72
CA PRO A 16 20.54 -0.06 -10.33
C PRO A 16 19.19 -0.57 -10.88
N GLU A 17 19.19 -1.01 -12.14
CA GLU A 17 18.05 -1.65 -12.77
C GLU A 17 17.91 -3.09 -12.27
N ASN A 18 17.00 -3.28 -11.31
CA ASN A 18 16.53 -4.57 -10.87
C ASN A 18 15.00 -4.63 -11.01
N GLU A 19 14.40 -5.81 -10.83
CA GLU A 19 12.94 -5.98 -10.97
C GLU A 19 12.14 -5.03 -10.07
N GLU A 20 12.65 -4.72 -8.88
CA GLU A 20 12.02 -3.82 -7.91
C GLU A 20 12.04 -2.36 -8.38
N THR A 21 13.17 -1.87 -8.89
CA THR A 21 13.31 -0.54 -9.50
C THR A 21 12.39 -0.39 -10.70
N LEU A 22 12.23 -1.43 -11.51
CA LEU A 22 11.32 -1.40 -12.67
C LEU A 22 9.86 -1.30 -12.24
N LEU A 23 9.43 -2.06 -11.24
CA LEU A 23 8.07 -1.95 -10.69
C LEU A 23 7.80 -0.56 -10.12
N MET A 24 8.79 0.03 -9.44
CA MET A 24 8.67 1.37 -8.88
C MET A 24 8.58 2.46 -9.96
N LYS A 25 9.35 2.34 -11.04
CA LYS A 25 9.25 3.24 -12.20
C LYS A 25 7.83 3.24 -12.75
N GLU A 26 7.21 2.07 -12.90
CA GLU A 26 5.83 1.94 -13.37
C GLU A 26 4.83 2.59 -12.41
N GLU A 27 4.94 2.36 -11.10
CA GLU A 27 4.05 2.97 -10.10
C GLU A 27 4.13 4.50 -10.11
N ILE A 28 5.34 5.05 -10.24
CA ILE A 28 5.54 6.50 -10.33
C ILE A 28 4.95 7.07 -11.62
N VAL A 29 5.14 6.38 -12.75
CA VAL A 29 4.55 6.78 -14.04
C VAL A 29 3.03 6.77 -13.94
N GLU A 30 2.43 5.74 -13.35
CA GLU A 30 0.97 5.62 -13.18
C GLU A 30 0.41 6.77 -12.33
N ASN A 31 1.04 7.06 -11.18
CA ASN A 31 0.64 8.16 -10.31
C ASN A 31 0.76 9.54 -11.00
N LEU A 32 1.83 9.75 -11.78
CA LEU A 32 2.00 10.98 -12.55
C LEU A 32 0.96 11.08 -13.68
N GLU A 33 0.61 9.97 -14.32
CA GLU A 33 -0.44 9.93 -15.35
C GLU A 33 -1.82 10.22 -14.76
N GLU A 34 -2.15 9.65 -13.59
CA GLU A 34 -3.39 9.96 -12.86
C GLU A 34 -3.46 11.45 -12.53
N LYS A 35 -2.36 12.01 -12.00
CA LYS A 35 -2.28 13.44 -11.68
C LYS A 35 -2.46 14.33 -12.92
N VAL A 36 -1.90 13.91 -14.05
CA VAL A 36 -2.08 14.61 -15.33
C VAL A 36 -3.54 14.53 -15.80
N ASP A 37 -4.19 13.38 -15.68
CA ASP A 37 -5.60 13.23 -16.03
C ASP A 37 -6.51 14.10 -15.15
N ASP A 38 -6.23 14.18 -13.85
CA ASP A 38 -6.94 15.10 -12.94
C ASP A 38 -6.78 16.56 -13.34
N LEU A 39 -5.57 16.99 -13.71
CA LEU A 39 -5.31 18.35 -14.17
C LEU A 39 -5.99 18.63 -15.52
N ILE A 40 -6.12 17.64 -16.40
CA ILE A 40 -6.88 17.76 -17.64
C ILE A 40 -8.38 17.90 -17.34
N ARG A 41 -8.91 17.13 -16.38
CA ARG A 41 -10.31 17.24 -15.91
C ARG A 41 -10.60 18.59 -15.26
N GLU A 42 -9.61 19.22 -14.62
CA GLU A 42 -9.67 20.61 -14.14
C GLU A 42 -9.71 21.66 -15.28
N GLY A 43 -9.60 21.22 -16.53
CA GLY A 43 -9.66 22.07 -17.72
C GLY A 43 -8.31 22.58 -18.21
N LYS A 44 -7.19 22.02 -17.73
CA LYS A 44 -5.85 22.37 -18.24
C LYS A 44 -5.53 21.65 -19.54
N SER A 45 -4.69 22.28 -20.36
CA SER A 45 -4.07 21.63 -21.51
C SER A 45 -3.23 20.42 -21.05
N GLN A 46 -3.18 19.38 -21.87
CA GLN A 46 -2.37 18.20 -21.62
C GLN A 46 -0.89 18.55 -21.41
N GLU A 47 -0.35 19.51 -22.16
CA GLU A 47 1.06 19.92 -22.03
C GLU A 47 1.31 20.67 -20.71
N ASP A 48 0.39 21.55 -20.32
CA ASP A 48 0.46 22.28 -19.06
C ASP A 48 0.27 21.37 -17.85
N ALA A 49 -0.62 20.38 -17.97
CA ALA A 49 -0.85 19.36 -16.96
C ALA A 49 0.41 18.51 -16.74
N ILE A 50 1.07 18.06 -17.82
CA ILE A 50 2.33 17.32 -17.76
C ILE A 50 3.42 18.16 -17.10
N ASN A 51 3.62 19.39 -17.55
CA ASN A 51 4.65 20.28 -16.98
C ASN A 51 4.39 20.55 -15.50
N LYS A 52 3.13 20.79 -15.12
CA LYS A 52 2.75 21.01 -13.73
C LYS A 52 2.97 19.76 -12.88
N ALA A 53 2.60 18.57 -13.36
CA ALA A 53 2.82 17.32 -12.65
C ALA A 53 4.32 17.03 -12.44
N ILE A 54 5.15 17.27 -13.46
CA ILE A 54 6.61 17.13 -13.35
C ILE A 54 7.19 18.11 -12.31
N VAL A 55 6.76 19.37 -12.32
CA VAL A 55 7.23 20.39 -11.36
C VAL A 55 6.77 20.07 -9.94
N GLU A 56 5.53 19.62 -9.75
CA GLU A 56 5.00 19.23 -8.44
C GLU A 56 5.66 17.97 -7.88
N PHE A 57 6.07 17.04 -8.74
CA PHE A 57 6.80 15.84 -8.34
C PHE A 57 8.20 16.17 -7.81
N GLY A 58 8.81 17.24 -8.31
CA GLY A 58 10.13 17.69 -7.87
C GLY A 58 11.27 16.79 -8.36
N ASP A 59 12.46 17.01 -7.80
CA ASP A 59 13.64 16.17 -8.07
C ASP A 59 13.70 15.01 -7.05
N ILE A 60 14.08 13.83 -7.53
CA ILE A 60 14.24 12.62 -6.73
C ILE A 60 15.58 12.57 -5.99
N SER A 61 16.33 13.68 -5.96
CA SER A 61 17.66 13.78 -5.36
C SER A 61 17.70 13.31 -3.90
N GLU A 62 16.63 13.51 -3.13
CA GLU A 62 16.47 12.97 -1.77
C GLU A 62 16.46 11.43 -1.75
N ILE A 63 15.79 10.82 -2.73
CA ILE A 63 15.71 9.37 -2.88
C ILE A 63 17.02 8.80 -3.43
N LYS A 64 17.68 9.49 -4.37
CA LYS A 64 19.00 9.10 -4.89
C LYS A 64 20.05 9.11 -3.78
N GLN A 65 20.04 10.12 -2.91
CA GLN A 65 20.93 10.19 -1.77
C GLN A 65 20.68 9.02 -0.81
N ALA A 66 19.41 8.68 -0.55
CA ALA A 66 19.07 7.50 0.25
C ALA A 66 19.55 6.17 -0.38
N PHE A 67 19.55 6.03 -1.71
CA PHE A 67 20.11 4.85 -2.38
C PHE A 67 21.64 4.77 -2.30
N GLN A 68 22.33 5.91 -2.44
CA GLN A 68 23.79 5.97 -2.33
C GLN A 68 24.28 5.71 -0.90
N ASP A 69 23.53 6.17 0.10
CA ASP A 69 23.84 5.92 1.51
C ASP A 69 23.61 4.46 1.93
N GLU A 70 22.70 3.75 1.26
CA GLU A 70 22.32 2.34 1.52
C GLU A 70 23.16 1.32 0.72
N GLU A 71 24.07 1.74 -0.16
CA GLU A 71 24.96 0.80 -0.89
C GLU A 71 25.89 0.00 0.05
N SER A 72 26.00 0.42 1.33
CA SER A 72 26.72 -0.30 2.39
C SER A 72 25.87 -1.25 3.26
N LYS A 73 24.53 -1.18 3.26
CA LYS A 73 23.65 -2.14 3.97
C LYS A 73 22.31 -2.27 3.25
N ALA A 74 21.87 -3.51 3.06
CA ALA A 74 20.72 -3.87 2.24
C ALA A 74 19.46 -2.98 2.41
N ALA A 75 19.03 -2.42 1.28
CA ALA A 75 17.71 -1.90 0.92
C ALA A 75 17.10 -0.75 1.77
N PRO A 76 16.80 0.41 1.16
CA PRO A 76 16.31 1.60 1.86
C PRO A 76 15.00 1.41 2.62
N HIS A 77 14.93 2.01 3.81
CA HIS A 77 13.79 1.99 4.74
C HIS A 77 12.42 2.45 4.15
N TRP A 78 12.38 3.28 3.10
CA TRP A 78 11.11 3.69 2.46
C TRP A 78 10.48 2.60 1.57
N LEU A 79 11.19 1.49 1.31
CA LEU A 79 10.62 0.23 0.81
C LEU A 79 9.73 -0.49 1.85
N LYS A 80 9.69 0.01 3.10
CA LYS A 80 8.98 -0.63 4.21
C LYS A 80 7.91 0.27 4.82
N LYS A 81 7.00 0.79 4.01
CA LYS A 81 5.82 1.53 4.48
C LYS A 81 4.68 1.34 3.48
N SER A 82 3.41 1.14 3.81
CA SER A 82 2.73 0.72 5.04
C SER A 82 1.29 0.35 4.64
N ARG A 83 1.07 -0.84 4.06
CA ARG A 83 -0.29 -1.42 3.95
C ARG A 83 -0.68 -2.31 5.13
N ALA A 84 0.19 -2.49 6.12
CA ALA A 84 -0.11 -3.40 7.24
C ALA A 84 -0.92 -2.75 8.38
N ARG A 85 -0.81 -1.43 8.60
CA ARG A 85 -1.43 -0.77 9.77
C ARG A 85 -2.90 -0.43 9.58
N LEU A 86 -3.30 0.03 8.38
CA LEU A 86 -4.71 0.32 8.05
C LEU A 86 -5.58 -0.95 8.03
N ASN A 87 -4.99 -2.10 7.69
CA ASN A 87 -5.72 -3.38 7.61
C ASN A 87 -6.00 -4.03 8.97
N LEU A 88 -5.20 -3.74 10.01
CA LEU A 88 -5.40 -4.36 11.33
C LEU A 88 -6.63 -3.82 12.04
N GLU A 89 -6.78 -2.50 12.05
CA GLU A 89 -7.94 -1.86 12.69
C GLU A 89 -9.22 -2.16 11.92
N PHE A 90 -9.20 -2.08 10.59
CA PHE A 90 -10.34 -2.45 9.74
C PHE A 90 -10.74 -3.92 9.89
N SER A 91 -9.78 -4.84 10.00
CA SER A 91 -10.05 -6.27 10.23
C SER A 91 -10.63 -6.53 11.63
N LEU A 92 -10.19 -5.77 12.64
CA LEU A 92 -10.72 -5.87 14.01
C LEU A 92 -12.18 -5.40 14.09
N TRP A 93 -12.48 -4.24 13.49
CA TRP A 93 -13.85 -3.70 13.45
C TRP A 93 -14.76 -4.54 12.55
N GLY A 94 -14.26 -5.02 11.41
CA GLY A 94 -14.99 -5.89 10.50
C GLY A 94 -15.35 -7.25 11.12
N SER A 95 -14.40 -7.89 11.80
CA SER A 95 -14.68 -9.16 12.51
C SER A 95 -15.66 -8.97 13.66
N ALA A 96 -15.56 -7.88 14.44
CA ALA A 96 -16.52 -7.55 15.49
C ALA A 96 -17.95 -7.34 14.95
N LEU A 97 -18.10 -6.64 13.81
CA LEU A 97 -19.39 -6.43 13.16
C LEU A 97 -20.01 -7.72 12.64
N VAL A 98 -19.19 -8.60 12.04
CA VAL A 98 -19.63 -9.93 11.57
C VAL A 98 -20.08 -10.81 12.73
N ILE A 99 -19.32 -10.84 13.84
CA ILE A 99 -19.69 -11.57 15.06
C ILE A 99 -21.03 -11.03 15.60
N ALA A 100 -21.22 -9.71 15.67
CA ALA A 100 -22.46 -9.11 16.13
C ALA A 100 -23.67 -9.47 15.23
N LEU A 101 -23.50 -9.44 13.90
CA LEU A 101 -24.54 -9.81 12.94
C LEU A 101 -24.99 -11.26 13.12
N PHE A 102 -24.03 -12.18 13.17
CA PHE A 102 -24.32 -13.60 13.31
C PHE A 102 -24.94 -13.91 14.70
N ALA A 103 -24.60 -13.15 15.76
CA ALA A 103 -25.20 -13.29 17.09
C ALA A 103 -26.67 -12.82 17.08
N PHE A 104 -26.94 -11.72 16.37
CA PHE A 104 -28.29 -11.22 16.13
C PHE A 104 -29.15 -12.25 15.36
N ILE A 105 -28.59 -12.87 14.32
CA ILE A 105 -29.27 -13.93 13.55
C ILE A 105 -29.61 -15.12 14.46
N ASN A 106 -28.70 -15.55 15.33
CA ASN A 106 -28.93 -16.65 16.26
C ASN A 106 -30.06 -16.34 17.26
N PHE A 107 -30.10 -15.11 17.79
CA PHE A 107 -31.15 -14.66 18.70
C PHE A 107 -32.52 -14.59 18.02
N TYR A 108 -32.58 -14.10 16.77
CA TYR A 108 -33.83 -13.88 16.05
C TYR A 108 -34.44 -15.14 15.45
N TYR A 109 -33.62 -16.02 14.85
CA TYR A 109 -34.13 -17.17 14.09
C TYR A 109 -34.16 -18.47 14.89
N THR A 110 -33.18 -18.74 15.77
CA THR A 110 -33.08 -20.06 16.43
C THR A 110 -32.46 -19.96 17.84
N PRO A 111 -33.20 -19.50 18.86
CA PRO A 111 -32.68 -19.32 20.21
C PRO A 111 -32.33 -20.63 20.93
N THR A 112 -32.76 -21.79 20.40
CA THR A 112 -32.59 -23.11 21.04
C THR A 112 -31.33 -23.85 20.61
N VAL A 113 -30.64 -23.43 19.54
CA VAL A 113 -29.45 -24.13 19.00
C VAL A 113 -28.30 -23.14 18.81
N ILE A 114 -27.14 -23.41 19.43
CA ILE A 114 -25.96 -22.53 19.41
C ILE A 114 -25.13 -22.79 18.13
N TRP A 115 -25.74 -22.56 16.96
CA TRP A 115 -25.06 -22.79 15.66
C TRP A 115 -24.08 -21.68 15.30
N PHE A 116 -24.25 -20.49 15.88
CA PHE A 116 -23.38 -19.32 15.73
C PHE A 116 -21.87 -19.60 15.98
N VAL A 117 -21.56 -20.63 16.76
CA VAL A 117 -20.19 -21.05 17.06
C VAL A 117 -19.38 -21.36 15.80
N TYR A 118 -19.95 -22.04 14.79
CA TYR A 118 -19.17 -22.49 13.63
C TYR A 118 -18.65 -21.35 12.76
N PRO A 119 -19.46 -20.32 12.39
CA PRO A 119 -18.95 -19.15 11.68
C PRO A 119 -17.95 -18.32 12.48
N THR A 120 -18.13 -18.20 13.81
CA THR A 120 -17.23 -17.38 14.64
C THR A 120 -15.80 -17.91 14.70
N PHE A 121 -15.62 -19.23 14.75
CA PHE A 121 -14.28 -19.83 14.73
C PHE A 121 -13.55 -19.57 13.40
N ALA A 122 -14.27 -19.56 12.27
CA ALA A 122 -13.68 -19.23 10.97
C ALA A 122 -13.25 -17.75 10.90
N VAL A 123 -14.07 -16.84 11.44
CA VAL A 123 -13.77 -15.39 11.47
C VAL A 123 -12.62 -15.09 12.43
N LEU A 124 -12.53 -15.77 13.58
CA LEU A 124 -11.46 -15.61 14.57
C LEU A 124 -10.09 -16.11 14.10
N TRP A 125 -10.04 -16.94 13.05
CA TRP A 125 -8.77 -17.39 12.48
C TRP A 125 -7.96 -16.25 11.83
N TRP A 126 -8.65 -15.22 11.33
CA TRP A 126 -8.04 -14.07 10.64
C TRP A 126 -7.27 -13.12 11.57
N PRO A 127 -7.80 -12.67 12.72
CA PRO A 127 -7.02 -11.88 13.67
C PRO A 127 -5.87 -12.69 14.29
N LEU A 128 -6.01 -14.01 14.43
CA LEU A 128 -4.95 -14.88 14.96
C LEU A 128 -3.76 -14.99 13.99
N SER A 129 -4.02 -15.13 12.68
CA SER A 129 -2.96 -15.21 11.68
C SER A 129 -2.18 -13.88 11.57
N LEU A 130 -2.89 -12.75 11.67
CA LEU A 130 -2.28 -11.41 11.76
C LEU A 130 -1.44 -11.24 13.03
N PHE A 131 -1.94 -11.72 14.18
CA PHE A 131 -1.21 -11.69 15.44
C PHE A 131 0.10 -12.48 15.39
N PHE A 132 0.10 -13.67 14.76
CA PHE A 132 1.30 -14.48 14.63
C PHE A 132 2.34 -13.83 13.68
N HIS A 133 1.88 -13.24 12.58
CA HIS A 133 2.77 -12.53 11.66
C HIS A 133 3.42 -11.30 12.32
N TRP A 134 2.67 -10.58 13.15
CA TRP A 134 3.19 -9.46 13.95
C TRP A 134 4.22 -9.90 14.99
N ARG A 135 4.00 -11.03 15.67
CA ARG A 135 4.96 -11.56 16.66
C ARG A 135 6.27 -12.04 16.02
N LYS A 136 6.20 -12.63 14.82
CA LYS A 136 7.40 -13.10 14.09
C LYS A 136 8.32 -11.95 13.66
N GLN A 137 7.78 -10.75 13.39
CA GLN A 137 8.59 -9.58 13.04
C GLN A 137 9.36 -8.97 14.22
N LYS A 138 8.92 -9.18 15.46
CA LYS A 138 9.61 -8.68 16.66
C LYS A 138 10.69 -9.63 17.20
N GLY A 139 10.73 -10.88 16.73
CA GLY A 139 11.70 -11.90 17.17
C GLY A 139 12.99 -11.99 16.34
N GLY A 140 13.16 -11.15 15.30
CA GLY A 140 14.33 -11.15 14.41
C GLY A 140 15.43 -10.14 14.79
N HIS A 141 15.37 -9.56 15.98
CA HIS A 141 16.43 -8.72 16.55
C HIS A 141 16.84 -9.27 17.91
N GLN A 142 17.49 -10.43 17.90
CA GLN A 142 18.50 -10.82 18.88
C GLN A 142 19.68 -11.40 18.12
#